data_AF-A0A6I2X8L8-F1
#
_entry.id   AF-A0A6I2X8L8-F1
#
_cell.length_a   1.000
_cell.length_b   1.000
_cell.length_c   1.000
_cell.angle_alpha   90.00
_cell.angle_beta   90.00
_cell.angle_gamma   90.00
#
_symmetry.space_group_name_H-M   'P 1'
#
loop_
_entity.id
_entity.type
_entity.pdbx_description
1 polymer ?
#
loop_
_entity_poly.entity_id
_entity_poly.type
_entity_poly.pdbx_seq_one_letter_code
_entity_poly.pdbx_strand_id
1 'polypeptide(L)' 'MAVESTGAERGTPRFYALIENSPKTGKSPTIWAWPQMTEYLKVAGQPVQGPWPPDQTPRPDPDSDSMPVAVRDNK' A
#
# COMPACT_ATOMS: atom_id res chain seq x y z
N MET A 1 -7.91 14.73 -13.30
CA MET A 1 -7.83 13.26 -13.51
C MET A 1 -7.97 12.65 -12.14
N ALA A 2 -9.03 11.88 -11.90
CA ALA A 2 -9.30 11.32 -10.58
C ALA A 2 -8.26 10.23 -10.27
N VAL A 3 -7.62 10.30 -9.10
CA VAL A 3 -6.73 9.26 -8.55
C VAL A 3 -7.63 8.25 -7.83
N GLU A 4 -8.58 7.67 -8.55
CA GLU A 4 -9.48 6.69 -7.99
C GLU A 4 -9.14 5.32 -8.55
N SER A 5 -9.36 4.29 -7.73
CA SER A 5 -9.15 2.90 -8.13
C SER A 5 -9.92 2.62 -9.42
N THR A 6 -9.27 1.99 -10.38
CA THR A 6 -9.92 1.53 -11.62
C THR A 6 -10.86 0.34 -11.39
N GLY A 7 -10.92 -0.19 -10.15
CA GLY A 7 -11.67 -1.39 -9.80
C GLY A 7 -11.00 -2.69 -10.27
N ALA A 8 -9.81 -2.62 -10.87
CA ALA A 8 -9.07 -3.79 -11.34
C ALA A 8 -8.52 -4.67 -10.20
N GLU A 9 -8.33 -4.10 -9.00
CA GLU A 9 -7.91 -4.82 -7.80
C GLU A 9 -9.06 -4.91 -6.78
N ARG A 10 -9.21 -6.08 -6.14
CA ARG A 10 -10.20 -6.30 -5.07
C ARG A 10 -9.69 -5.74 -3.75
N GLY A 11 -10.48 -4.92 -3.06
CA GLY A 11 -10.11 -4.29 -1.79
C GLY A 11 -9.35 -2.98 -1.99
N THR A 12 -8.43 -2.64 -1.08
CA THR A 12 -7.58 -1.46 -1.22
C THR A 12 -6.52 -1.70 -2.29
N PRO A 13 -6.51 -0.95 -3.40
CA PRO A 13 -5.53 -1.14 -4.46
C PRO A 13 -4.12 -0.82 -3.97
N ARG A 14 -3.13 -1.50 -4.54
CA ARG A 14 -1.73 -1.16 -4.33
C ARG A 14 -1.44 0.24 -4.86
N PHE A 15 -0.55 0.97 -4.18
CA PHE A 15 -0.21 2.35 -4.56
C PHE A 15 0.27 2.48 -6.01
N TYR A 16 0.99 1.48 -6.53
CA TYR A 16 1.41 1.50 -7.93
C TYR A 16 0.21 1.49 -8.90
N ALA A 17 -0.83 0.70 -8.63
CA ALA A 17 -2.01 0.61 -9.48
C ALA A 17 -2.75 1.96 -9.60
N LEU A 18 -2.64 2.82 -8.58
CA LEU A 18 -3.22 4.17 -8.61
C LEU A 18 -2.48 5.12 -9.57
N ILE A 19 -1.18 4.90 -9.78
CA ILE A 19 -0.32 5.81 -10.57
C ILE A 19 0.07 5.24 -11.93
N GLU A 20 -0.20 3.96 -12.19
CA GLU A 20 0.23 3.24 -13.39
C GLU A 20 -0.24 3.92 -14.68
N ASN A 21 -1.45 4.46 -14.67
CA ASN A 21 -2.06 5.14 -15.82
C ASN A 21 -1.90 6.66 -15.79
N SER A 22 -1.06 7.18 -14.89
CA SER A 22 -0.81 8.62 -14.82
C SER A 22 -0.06 9.14 -16.06
N PRO A 23 -0.31 10.40 -16.49
CA PRO A 23 0.36 10.96 -17.66
C PRO A 23 1.88 10.95 -17.54
N LYS A 24 2.57 10.55 -18.62
CA LYS A 24 4.04 10.51 -18.67
C LYS A 24 4.68 11.88 -18.87
N THR A 25 3.95 12.82 -19.47
CA THR A 25 4.42 14.17 -19.79
C THR A 25 3.46 15.22 -19.24
N GLY A 26 3.94 16.45 -19.04
CA GLY A 26 3.15 17.56 -18.52
C GLY A 26 3.97 18.84 -18.36
N LYS A 27 3.32 19.92 -17.88
CA LYS A 27 3.98 21.21 -17.59
C LYS A 27 4.95 21.15 -16.41
N SER A 28 4.79 20.14 -15.56
CA SER A 28 5.64 19.86 -14.39
C SER A 28 6.18 18.43 -14.50
N PRO A 29 7.31 18.11 -13.82
CA PRO A 29 7.78 16.74 -13.73
C PRO A 29 6.68 15.80 -13.22
N THR A 30 6.48 14.71 -13.95
CA THR A 30 5.49 13.67 -13.63
C THR A 30 6.12 12.63 -12.70
N ILE A 31 5.31 11.76 -12.08
CA ILE A 31 5.83 10.71 -11.17
C ILE A 31 6.93 9.84 -11.82
N TRP A 32 6.92 9.75 -13.14
CA TRP A 32 7.88 9.04 -13.97
C TRP A 32 9.28 9.65 -14.00
N ALA A 33 9.45 10.89 -13.52
CA ALA A 33 10.76 11.50 -13.31
C ALA A 33 11.52 10.94 -12.09
N TRP A 34 10.86 10.13 -11.25
CA TRP A 34 11.43 9.54 -10.04
C TRP A 34 11.41 8.01 -10.11
N PRO A 35 12.31 7.38 -10.88
CA PRO A 35 12.32 5.93 -11.06
C PRO A 35 12.47 5.17 -9.74
N GLN A 36 13.20 5.71 -8.77
CA GLN A 36 13.36 5.08 -7.45
C GLN A 36 12.00 4.97 -6.72
N MET A 37 11.13 5.97 -6.86
CA MET A 37 9.79 5.95 -6.28
C MET A 37 8.89 4.97 -7.02
N THR A 38 8.87 5.00 -8.36
CA THR A 38 8.03 4.09 -9.14
C THR A 38 8.44 2.63 -8.95
N GLU A 39 9.74 2.34 -8.91
CA GLU A 39 10.24 0.97 -8.65
C GLU A 39 9.94 0.53 -7.21
N TYR A 40 10.12 1.43 -6.23
CA TYR A 40 9.71 1.13 -4.86
C TYR A 40 8.23 0.78 -4.78
N LEU A 41 7.35 1.56 -5.41
CA LEU A 41 5.91 1.34 -5.35
C LEU A 41 5.45 0.05 -6.04
N LYS A 42 6.20 -0.49 -7.01
CA LYS A 42 5.92 -1.81 -7.62
C LYS A 42 6.15 -2.97 -6.65
N VAL A 43 7.09 -2.80 -5.72
CA VAL A 43 7.46 -3.82 -4.73
C VAL A 43 6.78 -3.58 -3.38
N ALA A 44 6.52 -2.31 -3.03
CA ALA A 44 5.82 -1.93 -1.82
C ALA A 44 4.40 -2.52 -1.83
N GLY A 45 4.08 -3.28 -0.79
CA GLY A 45 2.78 -3.96 -0.68
C GLY A 45 2.69 -5.28 -1.44
N GLN A 46 3.78 -5.79 -2.01
CA GLN A 46 3.84 -7.22 -2.33
C GLN A 46 3.62 -8.01 -1.03
N PRO A 47 2.82 -9.10 -1.07
CA PRO A 47 2.68 -9.95 0.10
C PRO A 47 4.07 -10.37 0.56
N VAL A 48 4.35 -10.23 1.85
CA VAL A 48 5.66 -10.59 2.42
C VAL A 48 5.93 -12.05 2.03
N GLN A 49 7.00 -12.28 1.27
CA GLN A 49 7.36 -13.61 0.85
C GLN A 49 7.87 -14.40 2.05
N GLY A 50 7.16 -15.45 2.41
CA GLY A 50 7.65 -16.43 3.37
C GLY A 50 6.68 -17.60 3.54
N PRO A 51 7.14 -18.73 4.09
CA PRO A 51 6.26 -19.52 4.91
C PRO A 51 5.91 -18.64 6.12
N TRP A 52 4.73 -18.04 6.07
CA TRP A 52 4.18 -17.38 7.24
C TRP A 52 4.14 -18.39 8.40
N PRO A 53 4.32 -17.94 9.66
CA PRO A 53 4.05 -18.81 10.81
C PRO A 53 2.71 -19.52 10.60
N PRO A 54 2.64 -20.86 10.72
CA PRO A 54 1.47 -21.66 10.33
C PRO A 54 0.17 -21.25 11.06
N ASP A 55 0.33 -20.52 12.15
CA ASP A 55 -0.63 -20.09 13.14
C ASP A 55 -0.89 -18.57 13.09
N GLN A 56 -0.72 -17.93 11.92
CA GLN A 56 -1.24 -16.59 11.68
C GLN A 56 -2.77 -16.59 11.73
N THR A 57 -3.32 -16.24 12.89
CA THR A 57 -4.72 -15.86 13.01
C THR A 57 -4.91 -14.48 12.39
N PRO A 58 -5.97 -14.27 11.59
CA PRO A 58 -6.34 -12.92 11.17
C PRO A 58 -6.43 -12.02 12.39
N ARG A 59 -5.92 -10.77 12.27
CA ARG A 59 -6.14 -9.77 13.31
C ARG A 59 -7.65 -9.65 13.52
N PRO A 60 -8.16 -9.71 14.77
CA PRO A 60 -9.56 -9.45 15.05
C PRO A 60 -9.96 -8.09 14.49
N ASP A 61 -11.14 -8.02 13.88
CA ASP A 61 -11.69 -6.74 13.46
C ASP A 61 -11.83 -5.83 14.70
N PRO A 62 -11.43 -4.55 14.61
CA PRO A 62 -11.62 -3.62 15.69
C PRO A 62 -13.12 -3.46 15.99
N ASP A 63 -13.51 -3.54 17.27
CA ASP A 63 -14.83 -3.13 17.73
C ASP A 63 -14.89 -1.59 17.90
N SER A 64 -16.07 -1.04 18.13
CA SER A 64 -16.24 0.42 18.28
C SER A 64 -15.45 1.03 19.43
N ASP A 65 -15.06 0.22 20.41
CA ASP A 65 -14.35 0.65 21.62
C ASP A 65 -12.83 0.42 21.53
N SER A 66 -12.36 -0.24 20.47
CA SER A 66 -10.96 -0.58 20.26
C SER A 66 -10.13 0.64 19.84
N MET A 67 -9.57 1.29 20.85
CA MET A 67 -8.60 2.37 20.68
C MET A 67 -7.17 1.83 20.51
N PRO A 68 -6.26 2.57 19.85
CA PRO A 68 -4.85 2.20 19.80
C PRO A 68 -4.25 2.01 21.21
N VAL A 69 -3.64 0.85 21.46
CA VAL A 69 -2.94 0.58 22.72
C VAL A 69 -1.47 1.00 22.57
N ALA A 70 -1.03 1.93 23.41
CA ALA A 70 0.38 2.28 23.50
C ALA A 70 1.16 1.12 24.11
N VAL A 71 2.03 0.48 23.33
CA VAL A 71 2.97 -0.53 23.83
C VAL A 71 4.17 0.21 24.40
N ARG A 72 4.44 0.01 25.70
CA ARG A 72 5.63 0.55 26.35
C ARG A 72 6.84 -0.28 25.96
N ASP A 73 7.95 0.38 25.61
CA ASP A 73 9.23 -0.31 25.49
C ASP A 73 9.65 -0.85 26.86
N ASN A 74 9.79 -2.18 26.95
CA ASN A 74 10.42 -2.83 28.09
C ASN A 74 11.94 -2.68 27.91
N LYS A 75 12.59 -1.95 28.81
CA LYS A 75 14.05 -1.94 28.93
C LYS A 75 14.55 -3.22 29.57
#